data_AF-A0A8H4WBA6-F1
#
_entry.id   AF-A0A8H4WBA6-F1
#
_cell.length_a   1.000
_cell.length_b   1.000
_cell.length_c   1.000
_cell.angle_alpha   90.00
_cell.angle_beta   90.00
_cell.angle_gamma   90.00
#
_symmetry.space_group_name_H-M   'P 1'
#
loop_
_entity.id
_entity.type
_entity.pdbx_description
1 polymer ?
#
loop_
_entity_poly.entity_id
_entity_poly.type
_entity_poly.pdbx_seq_one_letter_code
_entity_poly.pdbx_strand_id
1 'polypeptide(L)'
;MANHAPLPPFCASDNPVTLPAPHTGTDERTPGPWAAHVKTLPWVTARKGTFIKSDFLKFLRTMEPRREPTLRPDNVWEAEIFDRLVGSSIVNAEAIYMQMVGRWAEE
;
A
#
# COMPACT_ATOMS: atom_id res chain seq x y z
N MET A 1 -2.07 3.12 -47.37
CA MET A 1 -3.20 3.05 -46.41
C MET A 1 -2.74 2.22 -45.22
N ALA A 2 -2.32 2.86 -44.13
CA ALA A 2 -1.90 2.18 -42.90
C ALA A 2 -2.99 2.39 -41.84
N ASN A 3 -3.71 1.33 -41.51
CA ASN A 3 -4.74 1.34 -40.48
C ASN A 3 -4.07 1.32 -39.09
N HIS A 4 -4.00 2.48 -38.44
CA HIS A 4 -3.70 2.54 -37.01
C HIS A 4 -4.98 2.21 -36.23
N ALA A 5 -5.06 1.00 -35.70
CA ALA A 5 -6.08 0.66 -34.71
C ALA A 5 -5.84 1.48 -33.43
N PRO A 6 -6.86 2.12 -32.85
CA PRO A 6 -6.70 2.79 -31.56
C PRO A 6 -6.52 1.73 -30.46
N LEU A 7 -5.48 1.90 -29.64
CA LEU A 7 -5.26 1.09 -28.44
C LEU A 7 -6.50 1.20 -27.53
N PRO A 8 -6.89 0.15 -26.79
CA PRO A 8 -8.01 0.22 -25.89
C PRO A 8 -7.75 1.29 -24.81
N PRO A 9 -8.80 2.00 -24.35
CA PRO A 9 -8.66 2.95 -23.27
C PRO A 9 -8.14 2.21 -22.05
N PHE A 10 -6.99 2.64 -21.53
CA PHE A 10 -6.55 2.27 -20.20
C PHE A 10 -7.73 2.52 -19.27
N CYS A 11 -8.25 1.47 -18.64
CA CYS A 11 -9.19 1.59 -17.54
C CYS A 11 -8.43 2.16 -16.33
N ALA A 12 -8.10 3.45 -16.41
CA ALA A 12 -7.85 4.25 -15.23
C ALA A 12 -9.22 4.39 -14.55
N SER A 13 -9.46 3.57 -13.53
CA SER A 13 -10.54 3.78 -12.60
C SER A 13 -10.31 5.14 -11.94
N ASP A 14 -11.00 6.16 -12.47
CA ASP A 14 -10.88 7.57 -12.15
C ASP A 14 -11.70 7.95 -10.91
N ASN A 15 -11.54 7.17 -9.85
CA ASN A 15 -11.95 7.59 -8.51
C ASN A 15 -10.65 7.77 -7.73
N PRO A 16 -10.23 9.01 -7.40
CA PRO A 16 -9.19 9.18 -6.41
C PRO A 16 -9.76 8.57 -5.13
N VAL A 17 -9.24 7.40 -4.74
CA VAL A 17 -9.51 6.85 -3.41
C VAL A 17 -8.90 7.87 -2.45
N THR A 18 -9.73 8.77 -1.93
CA THR A 18 -9.29 9.75 -0.94
C THR A 18 -8.99 8.99 0.34
N LEU A 19 -7.71 8.67 0.54
CA LEU A 19 -7.25 8.01 1.75
C LEU A 19 -7.33 9.00 2.91
N PRO A 20 -7.78 8.56 4.10
CA PRO A 20 -7.69 9.40 5.29
C PRO A 20 -6.22 9.61 5.67
N ALA A 21 -5.94 10.66 6.45
CA ALA A 21 -4.64 10.79 7.10
C ALA A 21 -4.31 9.50 7.88
N PRO A 22 -3.08 8.98 7.78
CA PRO A 22 -2.70 7.77 8.50
C PRO A 22 -2.79 8.01 9.99
N HIS A 23 -3.18 6.96 10.73
CA HIS A 23 -3.26 7.06 12.17
C HIS A 23 -1.86 7.18 12.77
N THR A 24 -1.72 7.98 13.83
CA THR A 24 -0.49 8.09 14.60
C THR A 24 -0.74 7.62 16.04
N GLY A 25 0.25 6.98 16.64
CA GLY A 25 0.18 6.49 18.02
C GLY A 25 0.53 5.00 18.15
N THR A 26 0.19 4.43 19.31
CA THR A 26 0.42 3.02 19.64
C THR A 26 -0.86 2.18 19.60
N ASP A 27 -2.00 2.80 19.32
CA ASP A 27 -3.30 2.14 19.36
C ASP A 27 -3.46 1.16 18.20
N GLU A 28 -3.82 -0.08 18.54
CA GLU A 28 -4.23 -1.06 17.55
C GLU A 28 -5.58 -0.71 16.95
N ARG A 29 -5.64 -0.75 15.63
CA ARG A 29 -6.87 -0.57 14.87
C ARG A 29 -7.08 -1.75 13.96
N THR A 30 -8.33 -2.20 13.88
CA THR A 30 -8.75 -3.18 12.88
C THR A 30 -8.41 -2.68 11.47
N PRO A 31 -8.12 -3.58 10.51
CA PRO A 31 -7.80 -3.20 9.13
C PRO A 31 -8.87 -2.27 8.55
N GLY A 32 -8.42 -1.16 7.98
CA GLY A 32 -9.25 -0.09 7.45
C GLY A 32 -8.80 0.36 6.06
N PRO A 33 -9.03 1.65 5.71
CA PRO A 33 -8.73 2.18 4.39
C PRO A 33 -7.27 2.01 3.96
N TRP A 34 -6.30 2.18 4.86
CA TRP A 34 -4.89 1.99 4.53
C TRP A 34 -4.54 0.52 4.31
N ALA A 35 -5.04 -0.39 5.15
CA ALA A 35 -4.84 -1.81 4.93
C ALA A 35 -5.43 -2.26 3.56
N ALA A 36 -6.62 -1.76 3.21
CA ALA A 36 -7.24 -2.02 1.91
C ALA A 36 -6.40 -1.45 0.75
N HIS A 37 -5.93 -0.21 0.87
CA HIS A 37 -5.08 0.45 -0.13
C HIS A 37 -3.77 -0.29 -0.35
N VAL A 38 -3.06 -0.60 0.73
CA VAL A 38 -1.79 -1.36 0.72
C VAL A 38 -1.98 -2.71 0.04
N LYS A 39 -3.10 -3.40 0.28
CA LYS A 39 -3.44 -4.70 -0.33
C LYS A 39 -3.56 -4.66 -1.86
N THR A 40 -3.94 -3.51 -2.44
CA THR A 40 -4.00 -3.31 -3.90
C THR A 40 -2.60 -3.22 -4.54
N LEU A 41 -1.58 -2.94 -3.74
CA LEU A 41 -0.19 -2.74 -4.14
C LEU A 41 -0.06 -1.75 -5.32
N PRO A 42 -0.42 -0.47 -5.10
CA PRO A 42 -0.52 0.52 -6.17
C PRO A 42 0.84 1.03 -6.64
N TRP A 43 1.92 0.83 -5.87
CA TRP A 43 3.21 1.44 -6.16
C TRP A 43 4.02 0.73 -7.24
N VAL A 44 4.49 1.49 -8.22
CA VAL A 44 5.36 1.02 -9.32
C VAL A 44 6.70 0.48 -8.84
N THR A 45 7.16 0.90 -7.66
CA THR A 45 8.36 0.38 -6.99
C THR A 45 8.18 -1.04 -6.51
N ALA A 46 6.96 -1.44 -6.17
CA ALA A 46 6.61 -2.77 -5.68
C ALA A 46 6.01 -3.70 -6.75
N ARG A 47 5.34 -3.14 -7.77
CA ARG A 47 4.61 -3.90 -8.80
C ARG A 47 4.85 -3.36 -10.22
N LYS A 48 4.98 -4.26 -11.20
CA LYS A 48 4.95 -3.95 -12.63
C LYS A 48 3.90 -4.84 -13.31
N GLY A 49 2.71 -4.28 -13.57
CA GLY A 49 1.57 -5.05 -14.07
C GLY A 49 1.13 -6.10 -13.05
N THR A 50 1.18 -7.37 -13.41
CA THR A 50 0.88 -8.51 -12.50
C THR A 50 2.10 -8.98 -11.71
N PHE A 51 3.30 -8.53 -12.07
CA PHE A 51 4.55 -8.96 -11.45
C PHE A 51 4.85 -8.14 -10.18
N ILE A 52 4.97 -8.82 -9.04
CA ILE A 52 5.46 -8.24 -7.78
C ILE A 52 6.98 -8.38 -7.74
N LYS A 53 7.68 -7.28 -7.47
CA LYS A 53 9.14 -7.23 -7.62
C LYS A 53 9.93 -7.90 -6.49
N SER A 54 9.35 -8.02 -5.29
CA SER A 54 9.99 -8.67 -4.14
C SER A 54 9.31 -9.99 -3.81
N ASP A 55 10.11 -11.03 -3.59
CA ASP A 55 9.62 -12.32 -3.11
C ASP A 55 9.10 -12.24 -1.67
N PHE A 56 9.72 -11.40 -0.85
CA PHE A 56 9.24 -11.17 0.51
C PHE A 56 7.87 -10.47 0.51
N LEU A 57 7.68 -9.49 -0.37
CA LEU A 57 6.39 -8.83 -0.56
C LEU A 57 5.32 -9.77 -1.14
N LYS A 58 5.70 -10.70 -2.03
CA LYS A 58 4.80 -11.78 -2.49
C LYS A 58 4.32 -12.62 -1.32
N PHE A 59 5.23 -13.01 -0.43
CA PHE A 59 4.91 -13.75 0.79
C PHE A 59 3.98 -12.96 1.71
N LEU A 60 4.30 -11.70 2.04
CA LEU A 60 3.46 -10.88 2.90
C LEU A 60 2.03 -10.71 2.35
N ARG A 61 1.86 -10.67 1.03
CA ARG A 61 0.55 -10.53 0.38
C ARG A 61 -0.33 -11.79 0.49
N THR A 62 0.24 -12.95 0.80
CA THR A 62 -0.56 -14.16 1.08
C THR A 62 -1.12 -14.16 2.49
N MET A 63 -0.62 -13.29 3.37
CA MET A 63 -1.06 -13.18 4.75
C MET A 63 -2.29 -12.28 4.87
N GLU A 64 -3.15 -12.58 5.84
CA GLU A 64 -4.33 -11.77 6.13
C GLU A 64 -3.93 -10.47 6.87
N PRO A 65 -4.42 -9.30 6.45
CA PRO A 65 -4.28 -8.06 7.20
C PRO A 65 -4.88 -8.17 8.59
N ARG A 66 -4.12 -7.85 9.62
CA ARG A 66 -4.55 -7.92 11.03
C ARG A 66 -4.83 -6.56 11.64
N ARG A 67 -4.13 -5.52 11.17
CA ARG A 67 -4.27 -4.17 11.69
C ARG A 67 -4.11 -3.10 10.62
N GLU A 68 -4.63 -1.92 10.92
CA GLU A 68 -4.33 -0.71 10.18
C GLU A 68 -2.88 -0.28 10.48
N PRO A 69 -2.09 0.10 9.47
CA PRO A 69 -0.77 0.65 9.72
C PRO A 69 -0.83 1.95 10.50
N THR A 70 0.08 2.13 11.45
CA THR A 70 0.12 3.27 12.37
C THR A 70 1.52 3.88 12.40
N LEU A 71 1.60 5.20 12.38
CA LEU A 71 2.86 5.94 12.37
C LEU A 71 3.21 6.45 13.77
N ARG A 72 4.49 6.80 13.94
CA ARG A 72 4.94 7.46 15.16
C ARG A 72 4.27 8.84 15.29
N PRO A 73 3.92 9.27 16.52
CA PRO A 73 3.21 10.53 16.78
C PRO A 73 4.04 11.78 16.47
N ASP A 74 5.33 11.61 16.24
CA ASP A 74 6.35 12.66 16.11
C ASP A 74 6.07 13.65 14.95
N ASN A 75 5.25 13.25 13.97
CA ASN A 75 4.96 14.04 12.77
C ASN A 75 3.47 14.04 12.44
N VAL A 76 2.98 15.18 11.93
CA VAL A 76 1.67 15.26 11.28
C VAL A 76 1.80 14.72 9.87
N TRP A 77 0.98 13.72 9.52
CA TRP A 77 1.03 13.06 8.23
C TRP A 77 -0.21 13.35 7.41
N GLU A 78 0.02 13.79 6.17
CA GLU A 78 -1.00 13.81 5.14
C GLU A 78 -0.99 12.50 4.35
N ALA A 79 -2.15 12.10 3.84
CA ALA A 79 -2.29 10.84 3.11
C ALA A 79 -1.38 10.77 1.88
N GLU A 80 -1.28 11.85 1.11
CA GLU A 80 -0.45 11.89 -0.11
C GLU A 80 1.05 11.78 0.21
N ILE A 81 1.50 12.46 1.25
CA ILE A 81 2.90 12.42 1.69
C ILE A 81 3.23 11.00 2.16
N PHE A 82 2.34 10.41 2.94
CA PHE A 82 2.53 9.05 3.44
C PHE A 82 2.51 8.01 2.32
N ASP A 83 1.55 8.07 1.39
CA ASP A 83 1.49 7.17 0.25
C ASP A 83 2.74 7.26 -0.62
N ARG A 84 3.22 8.49 -0.86
CA ARG A 84 4.48 8.73 -1.58
C ARG A 84 5.68 8.14 -0.83
N LEU A 85 5.72 8.27 0.49
CA LEU A 85 6.80 7.69 1.31
C LEU A 85 6.81 6.16 1.21
N VAL A 86 5.66 5.52 1.35
CA VAL A 86 5.51 4.07 1.21
C VAL A 86 5.94 3.63 -0.19
N GLY A 87 5.49 4.35 -1.22
CA GLY A 87 5.83 4.07 -2.60
C GLY A 87 7.26 4.42 -3.02
N SER A 88 8.03 5.17 -2.21
CA SER A 88 9.36 5.64 -2.60
C SER A 88 10.41 4.52 -2.72
N SER A 89 10.22 3.40 -2.01
CA SER A 89 11.12 2.24 -2.09
C SER A 89 10.38 0.94 -1.83
N ILE A 90 10.94 -0.17 -2.33
CA ILE A 90 10.37 -1.50 -2.07
C ILE A 90 10.44 -1.88 -0.59
N VAL A 91 11.47 -1.43 0.12
CA VAL A 91 11.66 -1.68 1.56
C VAL A 91 10.56 -1.00 2.37
N ASN A 92 10.13 0.20 1.98
CA ASN A 92 9.03 0.88 2.67
C ASN A 92 7.69 0.17 2.40
N ALA A 93 7.47 -0.29 1.17
CA ALA A 93 6.30 -1.10 0.83
C ALA A 93 6.28 -2.44 1.60
N GLU A 94 7.44 -3.07 1.81
CA GLU A 94 7.54 -4.26 2.66
C GLU A 94 7.28 -3.94 4.13
N ALA A 95 7.88 -2.87 4.66
CA ALA A 95 7.72 -2.46 6.04
C ALA A 95 6.25 -2.20 6.39
N ILE A 96 5.50 -1.54 5.49
CA ILE A 96 4.07 -1.29 5.75
C ILE A 96 3.25 -2.58 5.74
N TYR A 97 3.59 -3.53 4.86
CA TYR A 97 2.95 -4.84 4.83
C TYR A 97 3.30 -5.65 6.08
N MET A 98 4.56 -5.67 6.50
CA MET A 98 5.00 -6.30 7.74
C MET A 98 4.22 -5.76 8.92
N GLN A 99 4.02 -4.44 8.98
CA GLN A 99 3.19 -3.85 10.02
C GLN A 99 1.76 -4.38 9.93
N MET A 100 1.14 -4.34 8.76
CA MET A 100 -0.26 -4.78 8.56
C MET A 100 -0.52 -6.25 8.92
N VAL A 101 0.42 -7.17 8.65
CA VAL A 101 0.22 -8.63 8.79
C VAL A 101 0.95 -9.24 10.00
N GLY A 102 1.91 -8.53 10.57
CA GLY A 102 2.70 -8.96 11.71
C GLY A 102 1.84 -9.18 12.95
N ARG A 103 2.20 -10.22 13.72
CA ARG A 103 1.66 -10.42 15.07
C ARG A 103 2.47 -9.59 16.06
N TRP A 104 1.86 -9.28 17.19
CA TRP A 104 2.61 -8.76 18.33
C TRP A 104 3.53 -9.84 18.85
N ALA A 105 4.69 -9.41 19.36
CA ALA A 105 5.39 -10.23 20.32
C ALA A 105 4.48 -10.29 21.55
N GLU A 106 3.91 -11.45 21.83
CA GLU A 106 3.32 -11.70 23.15
C GLU A 106 4.46 -11.54 24.17
N GLU A 107 4.23 -10.71 25.18
CA GLU A 107 5.15 -10.49 26.31
C GLU A 107 5.19 -11.72 27.22
#